data_AF-A0A0U3UAV8-F1
#
_entry.id   AF-A0A0U3UAV8-F1
#
_cell.length_a   1.000
_cell.length_b   1.000
_cell.length_c   1.000
_cell.angle_alpha   90.00
_cell.angle_beta   90.00
_cell.angle_gamma   90.00
#
_symmetry.space_group_name_H-M   'P 1'
#
loop_
_entity.id
_entity.type
_entity.pdbx_description
1 polymer ?
#
loop_
_entity_poly.entity_id
_entity_poly.type
_entity_poly.pdbx_seq_one_letter_code
_entity_poly.pdbx_strand_id
1 'polypeptide(L)'
;MQDDIATECEIQIKRLAGMYQMGDGYQQTKEAINSILTHFNHRLGRDVSVRIMVWSGLHTSLKNSLIISADPRWIKAIRYAISRVKSFKQNAMASHAARVASHA
;
A
#
# COMPACT_ATOMS: atom_id res chain seq x y z
N MET A 1 11.34 13.95 -1.30
CA MET A 1 11.86 12.74 -0.60
C MET A 1 10.74 11.77 -0.21
N GLN A 2 9.70 12.18 0.53
CA GLN A 2 8.61 11.25 0.92
C GLN A 2 7.63 10.93 -0.22
N ASP A 3 7.36 11.90 -1.09
CA ASP A 3 6.54 11.67 -2.30
C ASP A 3 7.25 10.72 -3.28
N ASP A 4 8.57 10.77 -3.34
CA ASP A 4 9.39 9.93 -4.22
C ASP A 4 9.28 8.45 -3.83
N ILE A 5 9.31 8.14 -2.53
CA ILE A 5 9.22 6.74 -2.04
C ILE A 5 7.81 6.16 -2.15
N ALA A 6 6.77 6.99 -2.03
CA ALA A 6 5.39 6.55 -2.21
C ALA A 6 5.10 6.27 -3.68
N THR A 7 5.58 7.12 -4.57
CA THR A 7 5.50 6.94 -6.03
C THR A 7 6.26 5.69 -6.46
N GLU A 8 7.47 5.46 -5.92
CA GLU A 8 8.24 4.25 -6.17
C GLU A 8 7.45 2.98 -5.76
N CYS A 9 6.88 2.98 -4.55
CA CYS A 9 6.07 1.88 -4.05
C CYS A 9 4.85 1.61 -4.95
N GLU A 10 4.18 2.66 -5.41
CA GLU A 10 3.05 2.57 -6.31
C GLU A 10 3.43 1.92 -7.65
N ILE A 11 4.52 2.37 -8.26
CA ILE A 11 5.03 1.83 -9.53
C ILE A 11 5.34 0.34 -9.40
N GLN A 12 5.99 -0.07 -8.30
CA GLN A 12 6.30 -1.49 -8.07
C GLN A 12 5.04 -2.35 -7.92
N ILE A 13 4.02 -1.86 -7.21
CA ILE A 13 2.73 -2.56 -7.09
C ILE A 13 2.03 -2.67 -8.45
N LYS A 14 2.02 -1.58 -9.24
CA LYS A 14 1.44 -1.58 -10.59
C LYS A 14 2.17 -2.55 -11.52
N ARG A 15 3.50 -2.64 -11.43
CA ARG A 15 4.29 -3.61 -12.18
C ARG A 15 3.89 -5.05 -11.85
N LEU A 16 3.75 -5.39 -10.57
CA LEU A 16 3.29 -6.71 -10.15
C LEU A 16 1.87 -7.04 -10.61
N ALA A 17 0.96 -6.05 -10.58
CA ALA A 17 -0.38 -6.21 -11.12
C ALA A 17 -0.36 -6.49 -12.64
N GLY A 18 0.52 -5.81 -13.38
CA GLY A 18 0.75 -6.05 -14.81
C GLY A 18 1.31 -7.45 -15.08
N MET A 19 2.26 -7.93 -14.27
CA MET A 19 2.80 -9.30 -14.39
C MET A 19 1.71 -10.36 -14.13
N TYR A 20 0.89 -10.17 -13.09
CA TYR A 20 -0.26 -11.05 -12.82
C TYR A 20 -1.29 -11.06 -13.96
N GLN A 21 -1.55 -9.90 -14.55
CA GLN A 21 -2.40 -9.79 -15.74
C GLN A 21 -1.84 -10.62 -16.91
N MET A 22 -0.52 -10.61 -17.12
CA MET A 22 0.15 -11.33 -18.21
C MET A 22 0.27 -12.84 -18.00
N GLY A 23 -0.01 -13.37 -16.81
CA GLY A 23 -0.04 -14.81 -16.57
C GLY A 23 0.62 -15.29 -15.29
N ASP A 24 1.28 -14.42 -14.54
CA ASP A 24 1.99 -14.82 -13.31
C ASP A 24 1.03 -15.34 -12.22
N GLY A 25 1.58 -16.00 -11.20
CA GLY A 25 0.80 -16.56 -10.10
C GLY A 25 0.21 -15.48 -9.19
N TYR A 26 -1.09 -15.56 -8.90
CA TYR A 26 -1.74 -14.62 -7.98
C TYR A 26 -1.15 -14.65 -6.56
N GLN A 27 -0.80 -15.85 -6.06
CA GLN A 27 -0.26 -16.01 -4.72
C GLN A 27 1.14 -15.38 -4.59
N GLN A 28 2.00 -15.61 -5.57
CA GLN A 28 3.33 -14.98 -5.68
C GLN A 28 3.20 -13.45 -5.75
N THR A 29 2.23 -12.97 -6.53
CA THR A 29 1.92 -11.53 -6.64
C THR A 29 1.54 -10.92 -5.28
N LYS A 30 0.70 -11.60 -4.49
CA LYS A 30 0.32 -11.14 -3.14
C LYS A 30 1.51 -11.08 -2.19
N GLU A 31 2.35 -12.10 -2.21
CA GLU A 31 3.56 -12.17 -1.37
C GLU A 31 4.53 -11.04 -1.71
N ALA A 32 4.78 -10.81 -2.99
CA ALA A 32 5.61 -9.70 -3.47
C ALA A 32 5.03 -8.33 -3.08
N ILE A 33 3.72 -8.11 -3.24
CA ILE A 33 3.04 -6.88 -2.80
C ILE A 33 3.22 -6.68 -1.28
N ASN A 34 3.05 -7.72 -0.47
CA ASN A 34 3.25 -7.61 0.98
C ASN A 34 4.70 -7.26 1.34
N SER A 35 5.67 -7.87 0.65
CA SER A 35 7.08 -7.59 0.87
C SER A 35 7.41 -6.12 0.59
N ILE A 36 6.95 -5.59 -0.55
CA ILE A 36 7.11 -4.18 -0.92
C ILE A 36 6.48 -3.26 0.12
N LEU A 37 5.23 -3.52 0.51
CA LEU A 37 4.51 -2.70 1.49
C LEU A 37 5.18 -2.72 2.88
N THR A 38 5.73 -3.87 3.27
CA THR A 38 6.46 -4.02 4.54
C THR A 38 7.77 -3.24 4.51
N HIS A 39 8.54 -3.37 3.43
CA HIS A 39 9.78 -2.60 3.23
C HIS A 39 9.49 -1.09 3.19
N PHE A 40 8.45 -0.68 2.47
CA PHE A 40 7.99 0.69 2.44
C PHE A 40 7.61 1.21 3.83
N ASN A 41 6.86 0.42 4.61
CA ASN A 41 6.50 0.77 5.98
C ASN A 41 7.72 1.00 6.88
N HIS A 42 8.79 0.21 6.72
CA HIS A 42 10.03 0.40 7.47
C HIS A 42 10.76 1.70 7.09
N ARG A 43 10.69 2.13 5.82
CA ARG A 43 11.31 3.38 5.34
C ARG A 43 10.59 4.64 5.84
N LEU A 44 9.29 4.56 6.16
CA LEU A 44 8.51 5.73 6.60
C LEU A 44 8.86 6.24 8.01
N GLY A 45 9.68 5.51 8.77
CA GLY A 45 10.09 5.92 10.12
C GLY A 45 8.96 5.83 11.15
N ARG A 46 9.02 6.66 12.21
CA ARG A 46 8.12 6.57 13.38
C ARG A 46 7.10 7.69 13.49
N ASP A 47 7.22 8.76 12.72
CA ASP A 47 6.27 9.87 12.74
C ASP A 47 4.89 9.39 12.24
N VAL A 48 3.90 9.45 13.13
CA VAL A 48 2.55 8.94 12.86
C VAL A 48 1.84 9.79 11.80
N SER A 49 1.95 11.11 11.90
CA SER A 49 1.27 12.04 10.99
C SER A 49 1.78 11.85 9.56
N VAL A 50 3.10 11.72 9.41
CA VAL A 50 3.75 11.37 8.14
C VAL A 50 3.25 10.03 7.62
N ARG A 51 3.25 8.99 8.45
CA ARG A 51 2.79 7.66 8.03
C ARG A 51 1.33 7.67 7.57
N ILE A 52 0.43 8.32 8.31
CA ILE A 52 -0.99 8.42 7.96
C ILE A 52 -1.15 9.18 6.64
N MET A 53 -0.45 10.30 6.47
CA MET A 53 -0.49 11.10 5.25
C MET A 53 -0.04 10.26 4.05
N VAL A 54 1.13 9.65 4.14
CA VAL A 54 1.73 8.88 3.04
C VAL A 54 0.88 7.65 2.68
N TRP A 55 0.39 6.90 3.67
CA TRP A 55 -0.53 5.78 3.40
C TRP A 55 -1.85 6.23 2.78
N SER A 56 -2.34 7.42 3.14
CA SER A 56 -3.56 7.97 2.52
C SER A 56 -3.31 8.38 1.07
N GLY A 57 -2.14 8.96 0.75
CA GLY A 57 -1.74 9.27 -0.61
C GLY A 57 -1.65 8.02 -1.49
N LEU A 58 -0.91 7.01 -1.03
CA LEU A 58 -0.77 5.74 -1.76
C LEU A 58 -2.12 5.04 -1.96
N HIS A 59 -3.00 5.05 -0.95
CA HIS A 59 -4.35 4.50 -1.07
C HIS A 59 -5.16 5.17 -2.19
N THR A 60 -5.14 6.51 -2.24
CA THR A 60 -5.83 7.28 -3.28
C THR A 60 -5.27 6.97 -4.67
N SER A 61 -3.95 6.93 -4.81
CA SER A 61 -3.31 6.67 -6.10
C SER A 61 -3.61 5.26 -6.64
N LEU A 62 -3.61 4.25 -5.77
CA LEU A 62 -4.01 2.89 -6.15
C LEU A 62 -5.50 2.80 -6.52
N LYS A 63 -6.38 3.55 -5.84
CA LYS A 63 -7.80 3.63 -6.23
C LYS A 63 -7.98 4.22 -7.62
N ASN A 64 -7.19 5.23 -7.99
CA ASN A 64 -7.21 5.82 -9.33
C ASN A 64 -6.79 4.82 -10.43
N SER A 65 -6.16 3.71 -10.05
CA SER A 65 -5.76 2.64 -10.97
C SER A 65 -6.87 1.60 -11.23
N LEU A 66 -8.05 1.75 -10.60
CA LEU A 66 -9.22 0.89 -10.75
C LEU A 66 -10.21 1.47 -11.77
N ILE A 67 -9.79 1.61 -13.02
CA ILE A 67 -10.69 2.07 -14.11
C ILE A 67 -11.62 0.93 -14.57
N ILE A 68 -12.80 1.28 -15.11
CA ILE A 68 -13.85 0.31 -15.49
C ILE A 68 -13.37 -0.69 -16.54
N SER A 69 -12.52 -0.26 -17.46
CA SER A 69 -11.97 -1.08 -18.55
C SER A 69 -10.70 -1.85 -18.17
N ALA A 70 -10.24 -1.78 -16.92
CA ALA A 70 -9.05 -2.51 -16.51
C ALA A 70 -9.29 -4.02 -16.47
N ASP A 71 -8.24 -4.78 -16.75
CA ASP A 71 -8.29 -6.23 -16.71
C ASP A 71 -8.73 -6.75 -15.31
N PRO A 72 -9.59 -7.78 -15.22
CA PRO A 72 -10.04 -8.31 -13.93
C PRO A 72 -8.90 -8.78 -13.00
N ARG A 73 -7.81 -9.31 -13.57
CA ARG A 73 -6.62 -9.72 -12.81
C ARG A 73 -5.88 -8.50 -12.26
N TRP A 74 -5.70 -7.46 -13.07
CA TRP A 74 -5.17 -6.17 -12.61
C TRP A 74 -6.00 -5.64 -11.44
N ILE A 75 -7.32 -5.53 -11.62
CA ILE A 75 -8.26 -5.06 -10.59
C ILE A 75 -8.11 -5.87 -9.30
N LYS A 76 -8.00 -7.20 -9.40
CA LYS A 76 -7.85 -8.09 -8.25
C LYS A 76 -6.56 -7.83 -7.48
N ALA A 77 -5.42 -7.68 -8.16
CA ALA A 77 -4.14 -7.37 -7.53
C ALA A 77 -4.12 -5.97 -6.89
N ILE A 78 -4.63 -4.95 -7.58
CA ILE A 78 -4.70 -3.59 -7.03
C ILE A 78 -5.65 -3.51 -5.82
N ARG A 79 -6.81 -4.19 -5.85
CA ARG A 79 -7.71 -4.29 -4.69
C ARG A 79 -7.04 -4.96 -3.49
N TYR A 80 -6.24 -6.00 -3.73
CA TYR A 80 -5.45 -6.63 -2.68
C TYR A 80 -4.48 -5.62 -2.05
N ALA A 81 -3.70 -4.89 -2.86
CA ALA A 81 -2.79 -3.87 -2.36
C ALA A 81 -3.50 -2.78 -1.56
N ILE A 82 -4.64 -2.25 -2.05
CA ILE A 82 -5.48 -1.26 -1.35
C ILE A 82 -5.90 -1.76 0.03
N SER A 83 -6.33 -3.02 0.14
CA SER A 83 -6.72 -3.62 1.42
C SER A 83 -5.56 -3.62 2.42
N ARG A 84 -4.35 -3.98 1.97
CA ARG A 84 -3.15 -3.99 2.81
C ARG A 84 -2.73 -2.58 3.24
N VAL A 85 -2.73 -1.63 2.32
CA VAL A 85 -2.46 -0.21 2.61
C VAL A 85 -3.41 0.33 3.67
N LYS A 86 -4.71 -0.01 3.57
CA LYS A 86 -5.71 0.35 4.58
C LYS A 86 -5.37 -0.23 5.95
N SER A 87 -4.97 -1.51 6.02
CA SER A 87 -4.54 -2.13 7.28
C SER A 87 -3.32 -1.44 7.90
N PHE A 88 -2.30 -1.10 7.10
CA PHE A 88 -1.12 -0.38 7.60
C PHE A 88 -1.48 1.00 8.17
N LYS A 89 -2.34 1.75 7.47
CA LYS A 89 -2.87 3.03 7.97
C LYS A 89 -3.58 2.86 9.32
N GLN A 90 -4.49 1.89 9.42
CA GLN A 90 -5.25 1.63 10.65
C GLN A 90 -4.32 1.25 11.81
N ASN A 91 -3.29 0.44 11.56
CA ASN A 91 -2.31 0.06 12.57
C ASN A 91 -1.49 1.26 13.06
N ALA A 92 -1.11 2.17 12.17
CA ALA A 92 -0.43 3.41 12.55
C ALA A 92 -1.31 4.29 13.44
N MET A 93 -2.59 4.42 13.11
CA MET A 93 -3.58 5.17 13.92
C MET A 93 -3.78 4.53 15.29
N ALA A 94 -3.97 3.21 15.36
CA ALA A 94 -4.19 2.49 16.61
C ALA A 94 -2.97 2.57 17.54
N SER A 95 -1.76 2.41 17.00
CA SER A 95 -0.51 2.54 17.76
C SER A 95 -0.35 3.94 18.35
N HIS A 96 -0.77 4.97 17.61
CA HIS A 96 -0.76 6.34 18.11
C HIS A 96 -1.77 6.57 19.22
N ALA A 97 -3.01 6.11 19.05
CA ALA A 97 -4.06 6.26 20.05
C ALA A 97 -3.68 5.58 21.37
N ALA A 98 -3.12 4.37 21.31
CA ALA A 98 -2.62 3.66 22.49
C ALA A 98 -1.52 4.43 23.22
N ARG A 99 -0.57 5.03 22.48
CA ARG A 99 0.51 5.82 23.06
C ARG A 99 0.02 7.12 23.73
N VAL A 100 -0.98 7.78 23.13
CA VAL A 100 -1.58 8.98 23.74
C VAL A 100 -2.31 8.60 25.03
N ALA A 101 -3.06 7.51 25.03
CA ALA A 101 -3.76 7.02 26.22
C ALA A 101 -2.83 6.58 27.37
N SER A 102 -1.62 6.08 27.07
CA SER A 102 -0.64 5.69 28.10
C SER A 102 0.14 6.85 28.73
N HIS A 103 0.04 8.06 28.16
CA HIS A 103 0.73 9.26 28.63
C HIS A 103 -0.24 10.34 29.13
N ALA A 104 -1.54 10.05 29.17
CA ALA A 104 -2.60 10.88 29.76
C ALA A 104 -2.89 10.40 31.18
#